data_AF-W1F429-F1
#
_entry.id   AF-W1F429-F1
#
_cell.length_a   1.000
_cell.length_b   1.000
_cell.length_c   1.000
_cell.angle_alpha   90.00
_cell.angle_beta   90.00
_cell.angle_gamma   90.00
#
_symmetry.space_group_name_H-M   'P 1'
#
loop_
_entity.id
_entity.type
_entity.pdbx_description
1 polymer ?
#
loop_
_entity_poly.entity_id
_entity_poly.type
_entity_poly.pdbx_seq_one_letter_code
_entity_poly.pdbx_strand_id
1 'polypeptide(L)'
;MALEDASTTKKGIVQLSSATNSTSETLAATPKAVKSAYDNAEKRLQKDQNGADIPDKGRFLNNINAVSKTDFADKRGMRYVRVNAPAGATSGKYYPVVVMRSAGSVSELASRVIITTATRTAGDPMNNCEFNGFVMPGGWTDRGRYAYGMFWQYQNNERAIHSIMMSNKGDDLRSVFYVDGAAFPVFAFIEDGLSISAPGADLVVNDTTYKFGATNPATECIAADVILDFKSGRGFYESHSLIVNDNLSCKKLFCHRRNCSAWW
;
A
#
# COMPACT_ATOMS: atom_id res chain seq x y z
N MET A 1 -5.02 -24.48 -76.25
CA MET A 1 -4.69 -25.11 -74.96
C MET A 1 -5.13 -24.17 -73.86
N ALA A 2 -5.88 -24.65 -72.87
CA ALA A 2 -6.21 -23.87 -71.67
C ALA A 2 -4.97 -23.79 -70.76
N LEU A 3 -4.81 -22.69 -70.02
CA LEU A 3 -3.81 -22.60 -68.97
C LEU A 3 -4.28 -23.46 -67.78
N GLU A 4 -3.40 -24.32 -67.28
CA GLU A 4 -3.66 -25.21 -66.15
C GLU A 4 -3.29 -24.51 -64.84
N ASP A 5 -4.12 -24.66 -63.79
CA ASP A 5 -3.84 -24.11 -62.47
C ASP A 5 -2.66 -24.83 -61.79
N ALA A 6 -1.89 -24.09 -60.99
CA ALA A 6 -0.80 -24.65 -60.20
C ALA A 6 -1.34 -25.40 -58.97
N SER A 7 -0.52 -26.32 -58.47
CA SER A 7 -0.68 -26.94 -57.15
C SER A 7 0.68 -27.13 -56.48
N THR A 8 0.69 -27.67 -55.26
CA THR A 8 1.92 -28.03 -54.55
C THR A 8 2.76 -29.11 -55.27
N THR A 9 2.19 -29.82 -56.25
CA THR A 9 2.87 -30.88 -57.00
C THR A 9 2.92 -30.65 -58.52
N LYS A 10 2.25 -29.61 -59.04
CA LYS A 10 2.14 -29.33 -60.48
C LYS A 10 2.34 -27.83 -60.77
N LYS A 11 3.19 -27.51 -61.76
CA LYS A 11 3.36 -26.14 -62.26
C LYS A 11 2.10 -25.67 -63.01
N GLY A 12 1.74 -24.40 -62.87
CA GLY A 12 0.57 -23.81 -63.53
C GLY A 12 0.40 -22.31 -63.24
N ILE A 13 -0.74 -21.74 -63.59
CA ILE A 13 -1.13 -20.36 -63.24
C ILE A 13 -1.69 -20.28 -61.82
N VAL A 14 -1.52 -19.13 -61.16
CA VAL A 14 -2.01 -18.88 -59.79
C VAL A 14 -2.67 -17.52 -59.70
N GLN A 15 -3.69 -17.40 -58.85
CA GLN A 15 -4.24 -16.12 -58.45
C GLN A 15 -3.46 -15.58 -57.25
N LEU A 16 -3.09 -14.30 -57.30
CA LEU A 16 -2.37 -13.63 -56.23
C LEU A 16 -3.34 -13.19 -55.12
N SER A 17 -2.93 -13.37 -53.87
CA SER A 17 -3.66 -12.89 -52.69
C SER A 17 -2.75 -12.08 -51.79
N SER A 18 -3.30 -11.00 -51.23
CA SER A 18 -2.62 -10.17 -50.22
C SER A 18 -3.12 -10.42 -48.80
N ALA A 19 -3.91 -11.47 -48.57
CA ALA A 19 -4.35 -11.87 -47.24
C ALA A 19 -3.16 -12.40 -46.42
N THR A 20 -3.07 -12.05 -45.14
CA THR A 20 -1.99 -12.47 -44.22
C THR A 20 -2.35 -13.67 -43.34
N ASN A 21 -3.57 -14.19 -43.48
CA ASN A 21 -4.13 -15.30 -42.71
C ASN A 21 -4.87 -16.31 -43.61
N SER A 22 -4.55 -16.34 -44.91
CA SER A 22 -5.17 -17.26 -45.87
C SER A 22 -4.78 -18.71 -45.55
N THR A 23 -5.77 -19.60 -45.56
CA THR A 23 -5.58 -21.06 -45.48
C THR A 23 -5.55 -21.73 -46.86
N SER A 24 -5.73 -20.96 -47.95
CA SER A 24 -5.75 -21.51 -49.31
C SER A 24 -4.36 -21.97 -49.76
N GLU A 25 -4.30 -23.18 -50.33
CA GLU A 25 -3.12 -23.72 -51.03
C GLU A 25 -3.15 -23.45 -52.55
N THR A 26 -4.22 -22.85 -53.08
CA THR A 26 -4.39 -22.54 -54.51
C THR A 26 -4.02 -21.11 -54.89
N LEU A 27 -3.77 -20.24 -53.90
CA LEU A 27 -3.41 -18.83 -54.09
C LEU A 27 -1.95 -18.59 -53.73
N ALA A 28 -1.29 -17.69 -54.46
CA ALA A 28 0.08 -17.29 -54.14
C ALA A 28 0.12 -15.98 -53.34
N ALA A 29 0.94 -15.94 -52.29
CA ALA A 29 1.13 -14.74 -51.47
C ALA A 29 1.88 -13.65 -52.24
N THR A 30 1.43 -12.40 -52.11
CA THR A 30 2.15 -11.23 -52.66
C THR A 30 3.27 -10.77 -51.71
N PRO A 31 4.29 -10.04 -52.22
CA PRO A 31 5.27 -9.36 -51.36
C PRO A 31 4.63 -8.43 -50.32
N LYS A 32 3.46 -7.85 -50.63
CA LYS A 32 2.67 -7.04 -49.69
C LYS A 32 2.17 -7.87 -48.50
N ALA A 33 1.64 -9.08 -48.74
CA ALA A 33 1.23 -9.98 -47.65
C ALA A 33 2.44 -10.39 -46.78
N VAL A 34 3.55 -10.78 -47.41
CA VAL A 34 4.77 -11.19 -46.70
C VAL A 34 5.31 -10.04 -45.85
N LYS A 35 5.43 -8.83 -46.42
CA LYS A 35 5.87 -7.65 -45.67
C LYS A 35 4.93 -7.32 -44.51
N SER A 36 3.61 -7.40 -44.72
CA SER A 36 2.64 -7.12 -43.65
C SER A 36 2.75 -8.11 -42.50
N ALA A 37 3.02 -9.40 -42.80
CA ALA A 37 3.28 -10.41 -41.79
C ALA A 37 4.61 -10.14 -41.04
N TYR A 38 5.66 -9.79 -41.77
CA TYR A 38 6.97 -9.40 -41.21
C TYR A 38 6.85 -8.19 -40.28
N ASP A 39 6.25 -7.09 -40.74
CA ASP A 39 6.05 -5.87 -39.95
C ASP A 39 5.20 -6.12 -38.69
N ASN A 40 4.30 -7.10 -38.71
CA ASN A 40 3.52 -7.50 -37.53
C ASN A 40 4.35 -8.31 -36.51
N ALA A 41 5.29 -9.13 -36.99
CA ALA A 41 6.21 -9.87 -36.14
C ALA A 41 7.21 -8.92 -35.45
N GLU A 42 7.73 -7.93 -36.17
CA GLU A 42 8.63 -6.88 -35.63
C GLU A 42 7.99 -6.04 -34.51
N LYS A 43 6.66 -6.00 -34.42
CA LYS A 43 5.93 -5.32 -33.33
C LYS A 43 5.87 -6.14 -32.04
N ARG A 44 6.39 -7.37 -32.02
CA ARG A 44 6.35 -8.27 -30.86
C ARG A 44 7.68 -8.23 -30.14
N LEU A 45 7.65 -8.60 -28.85
CA LEU A 45 8.85 -8.65 -28.05
C LEU A 45 9.76 -9.79 -28.52
N GLN A 46 11.02 -9.48 -28.75
CA GLN A 46 12.05 -10.41 -29.18
C GLN A 46 12.56 -11.23 -27.99
N LYS A 47 12.59 -12.56 -28.12
CA LYS A 47 12.95 -13.45 -27.01
C LYS A 47 14.39 -13.28 -26.55
N ASP A 48 15.30 -13.08 -27.49
CA ASP A 48 16.73 -12.88 -27.28
C ASP A 48 17.06 -11.52 -26.65
N GLN A 49 16.18 -10.52 -26.80
CA GLN A 49 16.31 -9.23 -26.12
C GLN A 49 15.95 -9.29 -24.63
N ASN A 50 15.32 -10.38 -24.16
CA ASN A 50 14.96 -10.58 -22.75
C ASN A 50 14.22 -9.37 -22.12
N GLY A 51 13.35 -8.72 -22.88
CA GLY A 51 12.56 -7.55 -22.44
C GLY A 51 13.30 -6.21 -22.48
N ALA A 52 14.51 -6.14 -23.05
CA ALA A 52 15.21 -4.88 -23.31
C ALA A 52 14.42 -3.94 -24.25
N ASP A 53 13.63 -4.53 -25.14
CA ASP A 53 12.79 -3.93 -26.18
C ASP A 53 11.38 -3.51 -25.71
N ILE A 54 11.07 -3.64 -24.41
CA ILE A 54 9.82 -3.12 -23.83
C ILE A 54 9.86 -1.57 -23.87
N PRO A 55 8.93 -0.89 -24.60
CA PRO A 55 8.99 0.56 -24.76
C PRO A 55 8.75 1.36 -23.46
N ASP A 56 7.86 0.86 -22.60
CA ASP A 56 7.54 1.45 -21.30
C ASP A 56 7.58 0.37 -20.20
N LYS A 57 8.75 0.24 -19.58
CA LYS A 57 9.01 -0.75 -18.53
C LYS A 57 8.19 -0.47 -17.26
N GLY A 58 7.87 0.80 -16.96
CA GLY A 58 7.07 1.18 -15.80
C GLY A 58 5.62 0.74 -15.93
N ARG A 59 5.00 0.99 -17.09
CA ARG A 59 3.65 0.48 -17.37
C ARG A 59 3.59 -1.04 -17.41
N PHE A 60 4.62 -1.70 -17.95
CA PHE A 60 4.70 -3.17 -17.95
C PHE A 60 4.70 -3.74 -16.53
N LEU A 61 5.53 -3.20 -15.62
CA LEU A 61 5.55 -3.58 -14.20
C LEU A 61 4.19 -3.42 -13.53
N ASN A 62 3.49 -2.31 -13.80
CA ASN A 62 2.14 -2.07 -13.28
C ASN A 62 1.13 -3.12 -13.77
N ASN A 63 1.18 -3.51 -15.05
CA ASN A 63 0.26 -4.50 -15.62
C ASN A 63 0.41 -5.89 -14.99
N ILE A 64 1.62 -6.25 -14.56
CA ILE A 64 1.91 -7.55 -13.92
C ILE A 64 1.93 -7.48 -12.39
N ASN A 65 1.61 -6.32 -11.81
CA ASN A 65 1.64 -6.07 -10.37
C ASN A 65 3.01 -6.38 -9.73
N ALA A 66 4.11 -6.03 -10.41
CA ALA A 66 5.47 -6.23 -9.93
C ALA A 66 6.14 -4.90 -9.56
N VAL A 67 7.08 -4.95 -8.61
CA VAL A 67 7.97 -3.84 -8.22
C VAL A 67 9.40 -4.16 -8.62
N SER A 68 10.17 -3.15 -9.03
CA SER A 68 11.56 -3.38 -9.43
C SER A 68 12.42 -3.76 -8.22
N LYS A 69 13.37 -4.68 -8.40
CA LYS A 69 14.32 -5.06 -7.34
C LYS A 69 15.15 -3.87 -6.85
N THR A 70 15.46 -2.93 -7.74
CA THR A 70 16.19 -1.70 -7.41
C THR A 70 15.34 -0.81 -6.50
N ASP A 71 14.06 -0.57 -6.85
CA ASP A 71 13.15 0.19 -5.98
C ASP A 71 12.97 -0.48 -4.61
N PHE A 72 12.91 -1.81 -4.59
CA PHE A 72 12.79 -2.58 -3.36
C PHE A 72 14.04 -2.46 -2.50
N ALA A 73 15.23 -2.57 -3.09
CA ALA A 73 16.51 -2.44 -2.42
C ALA A 73 16.72 -1.01 -1.90
N ASP A 74 16.44 -0.01 -2.74
CA ASP A 74 16.56 1.41 -2.40
C ASP A 74 15.64 1.79 -1.23
N LYS A 75 14.44 1.19 -1.19
CA LYS A 75 13.47 1.40 -0.12
C LYS A 75 13.58 0.40 1.02
N ARG A 76 14.65 -0.41 1.06
CA ARG A 76 14.95 -1.40 2.11
C ARG A 76 13.78 -2.35 2.43
N GLY A 77 13.09 -2.81 1.39
CA GLY A 77 11.94 -3.72 1.50
C GLY A 77 10.62 -3.05 1.87
N MET A 78 10.53 -1.72 1.80
CA MET A 78 9.29 -0.98 2.03
C MET A 78 8.73 -0.39 0.72
N ARG A 79 7.41 -0.45 0.53
CA ARG A 79 6.69 0.19 -0.56
C ARG A 79 6.18 1.56 -0.14
N TYR A 80 6.48 2.57 -0.94
CA TYR A 80 5.86 3.90 -0.82
C TYR A 80 4.44 3.89 -1.40
N VAL A 81 3.46 4.40 -0.65
CA VAL A 81 2.06 4.50 -1.06
C VAL A 81 1.49 5.86 -0.68
N ARG A 82 0.80 6.51 -1.63
CA ARG A 82 -0.03 7.70 -1.39
C ARG A 82 -1.48 7.25 -1.18
N VAL A 83 -2.06 7.57 -0.03
CA VAL A 83 -3.47 7.27 0.28
C VAL A 83 -4.26 8.57 0.21
N ASN A 84 -5.21 8.63 -0.71
CA ASN A 84 -6.08 9.80 -0.88
C ASN A 84 -7.16 9.85 0.20
N ALA A 85 -7.76 11.03 0.38
CA ALA A 85 -8.91 11.20 1.26
C ALA A 85 -10.06 10.28 0.79
N PRO A 86 -10.75 9.58 1.71
CA PRO A 86 -11.99 8.92 1.35
C PRO A 86 -13.07 9.96 1.00
N ALA A 87 -14.04 9.56 0.18
CA ALA A 87 -15.13 10.44 -0.23
C ALA A 87 -15.93 10.94 1.00
N GLY A 88 -16.16 12.25 1.09
CA GLY A 88 -16.86 12.86 2.23
C GLY A 88 -15.98 13.09 3.46
N ALA A 89 -14.66 12.98 3.34
CA ALA A 89 -13.75 13.36 4.41
C ALA A 89 -13.83 14.87 4.72
N THR A 90 -13.99 15.22 5.99
CA THR A 90 -14.06 16.60 6.49
C THR A 90 -13.10 16.83 7.64
N SER A 91 -12.64 18.08 7.81
CA SER A 91 -11.79 18.48 8.94
C SER A 91 -12.48 18.23 10.29
N GLY A 92 -11.72 17.82 11.30
CA GLY A 92 -12.21 17.58 12.67
C GLY A 92 -12.91 16.24 12.87
N LYS A 93 -12.91 15.39 11.84
CA LYS A 93 -13.38 14.01 11.89
C LYS A 93 -12.24 13.08 11.52
N TYR A 94 -12.20 11.93 12.18
CA TYR A 94 -11.14 10.95 12.00
C TYR A 94 -11.60 9.78 11.13
N TYR A 95 -10.75 9.42 10.18
CA TYR A 95 -11.01 8.39 9.18
C TYR A 95 -9.96 7.28 9.30
N PRO A 96 -10.37 6.01 9.13
CA PRO A 96 -9.45 4.90 9.22
C PRO A 96 -8.52 4.86 7.99
N VAL A 97 -7.22 4.80 8.25
CA VAL A 97 -6.19 4.39 7.29
C VAL A 97 -5.74 3.00 7.71
N VAL A 98 -6.11 2.02 6.92
CA VAL A 98 -6.06 0.59 7.25
C VAL A 98 -4.81 0.00 6.64
N VAL A 99 -3.86 -0.43 7.48
CA VAL A 99 -2.75 -1.27 7.08
C VAL A 99 -3.15 -2.72 7.32
N MET A 100 -3.22 -3.50 6.25
CA MET A 100 -3.70 -4.88 6.26
C MET A 100 -2.61 -5.85 5.79
N ARG A 101 -2.44 -6.90 6.57
CA ARG A 101 -1.59 -8.07 6.31
C ARG A 101 -2.20 -9.00 5.27
N SER A 102 -1.38 -9.72 4.50
CA SER A 102 -1.89 -10.67 3.50
C SER A 102 -2.35 -11.98 4.14
N ALA A 103 -1.77 -12.34 5.29
CA ALA A 103 -2.14 -13.52 6.07
C ALA A 103 -2.13 -13.26 7.58
N GLY A 104 -2.95 -14.04 8.29
CA GLY A 104 -3.08 -14.01 9.75
C GLY A 104 -2.11 -14.93 10.45
N SER A 105 -2.23 -15.02 11.78
CA SER A 105 -1.44 -15.98 12.60
C SER A 105 0.09 -15.88 12.38
N VAL A 106 0.82 -16.99 12.43
CA VAL A 106 2.30 -17.03 12.35
C VAL A 106 2.88 -16.82 10.94
N SER A 107 2.02 -16.69 9.92
CA SER A 107 2.47 -16.53 8.53
C SER A 107 3.11 -15.17 8.25
N GLU A 108 2.86 -14.18 9.10
CA GLU A 108 3.52 -12.89 9.08
C GLU A 108 3.87 -12.50 10.52
N LEU A 109 4.93 -11.72 10.72
CA LEU A 109 5.36 -11.14 12.01
C LEU A 109 5.08 -9.63 12.07
N ALA A 110 5.44 -8.93 13.14
CA ALA A 110 5.18 -7.49 13.28
C ALA A 110 5.60 -6.68 12.06
N SER A 111 4.71 -5.78 11.65
CA SER A 111 4.85 -5.00 10.42
C SER A 111 5.48 -3.66 10.70
N ARG A 112 6.53 -3.31 9.97
CA ARG A 112 7.06 -1.94 9.98
C ARG A 112 6.18 -1.02 9.13
N VAL A 113 5.76 0.09 9.74
CA VAL A 113 4.93 1.11 9.11
C VAL A 113 5.49 2.49 9.44
N ILE A 114 5.69 3.29 8.39
CA ILE A 114 5.91 4.72 8.48
C ILE A 114 4.72 5.39 7.79
N ILE A 115 4.00 6.25 8.49
CA ILE A 115 2.89 7.03 7.93
C ILE A 115 3.09 8.49 8.30
N THR A 116 2.97 9.38 7.32
CA THR A 116 3.19 10.80 7.49
C THR A 116 2.14 11.62 6.72
N THR A 117 1.75 12.76 7.28
CA THR A 117 0.92 13.75 6.59
C THR A 117 1.77 14.67 5.72
N ALA A 118 1.15 15.43 4.83
CA ALA A 118 1.88 16.32 3.94
C ALA A 118 2.71 17.37 4.70
N THR A 119 3.95 17.58 4.26
CA THR A 119 4.73 18.75 4.62
C THR A 119 4.23 19.96 3.82
N ARG A 120 3.53 20.88 4.49
CA ARG A 120 2.96 22.09 3.89
C ARG A 120 3.63 23.34 4.48
N THR A 121 3.57 24.45 3.76
CA THR A 121 4.06 25.76 4.24
C THR A 121 2.89 26.55 4.88
N ALA A 122 3.21 27.66 5.57
CA ALA A 122 2.23 28.65 6.08
C ALA A 122 1.30 28.23 7.24
N GLY A 123 1.74 27.34 8.14
CA GLY A 123 1.04 27.08 9.41
C GLY A 123 -0.23 26.23 9.28
N ASP A 124 -0.26 25.32 8.30
CA ASP A 124 -1.35 24.35 8.16
C ASP A 124 -1.47 23.51 9.45
N PRO A 125 -2.65 23.47 10.10
CA PRO A 125 -2.87 22.77 11.36
C PRO A 125 -2.74 21.24 11.24
N MET A 126 -2.45 20.67 10.07
CA MET A 126 -2.28 19.22 9.87
C MET A 126 -0.92 18.85 9.28
N ASN A 127 0.02 19.77 9.38
CA ASN A 127 1.36 19.66 8.82
C ASN A 127 2.25 18.67 9.59
N ASN A 128 3.00 17.85 8.84
CA ASN A 128 4.12 17.05 9.32
C ASN A 128 3.85 16.27 10.63
N CYS A 129 2.82 15.44 10.58
CA CYS A 129 2.48 14.49 11.63
C CYS A 129 2.87 13.08 11.18
N GLU A 130 3.83 12.46 11.86
CA GLU A 130 4.43 11.18 11.45
C GLU A 130 4.40 10.15 12.59
N PHE A 131 4.09 8.91 12.24
CA PHE A 131 4.42 7.74 13.03
C PHE A 131 5.42 6.87 12.28
N ASN A 132 6.49 6.46 12.95
CA ASN A 132 7.51 5.56 12.45
C ASN A 132 7.75 4.44 13.47
N GLY A 133 7.27 3.23 13.16
CA GLY A 133 7.31 2.15 14.12
C GLY A 133 6.83 0.80 13.59
N PHE A 134 6.50 -0.08 14.54
CA PHE A 134 5.97 -1.40 14.27
C PHE A 134 4.54 -1.51 14.80
N VAL A 135 3.72 -2.28 14.07
CA VAL A 135 2.35 -2.61 14.43
C VAL A 135 2.12 -4.10 14.31
N MET A 136 1.35 -4.65 15.25
CA MET A 136 1.02 -6.06 15.31
C MET A 136 -0.45 -6.25 15.70
N PRO A 137 -1.37 -6.42 14.73
CA PRO A 137 -2.74 -6.80 15.03
C PRO A 137 -2.79 -8.25 15.50
N GLY A 138 -3.90 -8.65 16.11
CA GLY A 138 -3.98 -9.95 16.76
C GLY A 138 -5.38 -10.44 17.06
N GLY A 139 -6.39 -9.57 17.06
CA GLY A 139 -7.77 -9.99 17.35
C GLY A 139 -7.87 -10.88 18.59
N TRP A 140 -8.51 -12.05 18.45
CA TRP A 140 -8.63 -13.12 19.45
C TRP A 140 -7.44 -14.08 19.55
N THR A 141 -6.39 -13.89 18.76
CA THR A 141 -5.23 -14.78 18.81
C THR A 141 -4.41 -14.57 20.09
N ASP A 142 -3.78 -15.63 20.58
CA ASP A 142 -2.85 -15.57 21.73
C ASP A 142 -1.56 -14.79 21.44
N ARG A 143 -1.34 -14.40 20.17
CA ARG A 143 -0.23 -13.57 19.72
C ARG A 143 -0.22 -12.18 20.38
N GLY A 144 -1.38 -11.74 20.84
CA GLY A 144 -1.56 -10.40 21.40
C GLY A 144 -1.53 -9.31 20.34
N ARG A 145 -1.65 -8.06 20.80
CA ARG A 145 -1.72 -6.86 19.97
C ARG A 145 -0.78 -5.82 20.52
N TYR A 146 0.07 -5.26 19.68
CA TYR A 146 1.00 -4.23 20.13
C TYR A 146 1.40 -3.29 19.00
N ALA A 147 1.83 -2.10 19.40
CA ALA A 147 2.57 -1.19 18.56
C ALA A 147 3.60 -0.42 19.40
N TYR A 148 4.65 0.02 18.74
CA TYR A 148 5.65 0.94 19.30
C TYR A 148 6.32 1.73 18.18
N GLY A 149 6.80 2.94 18.48
CA GLY A 149 7.46 3.77 17.49
C GLY A 149 7.68 5.22 17.92
N MET A 150 8.40 5.97 17.08
CA MET A 150 8.52 7.41 17.23
C MET A 150 7.29 8.07 16.61
N PHE A 151 6.70 8.99 17.35
CA PHE A 151 5.64 9.86 16.87
C PHE A 151 6.12 11.31 16.87
N TRP A 152 5.89 12.00 15.76
CA TRP A 152 6.23 13.41 15.60
C TRP A 152 5.00 14.22 15.24
N GLN A 153 4.88 15.37 15.87
CA GLN A 153 3.98 16.46 15.49
C GLN A 153 4.77 17.76 15.68
N TYR A 154 4.60 18.72 14.78
CA TYR A 154 5.34 19.98 14.87
C TYR A 154 4.84 20.84 16.04
N GLN A 155 3.52 21.00 16.19
CA GLN A 155 2.85 21.64 17.35
C GLN A 155 1.75 20.77 17.98
N ASN A 156 1.26 21.16 19.16
CA ASN A 156 0.25 20.39 19.91
C ASN A 156 -1.12 20.34 19.24
N ASN A 157 -1.48 21.41 18.54
CA ASN A 157 -2.70 21.52 17.74
C ASN A 157 -2.55 20.90 16.34
N GLU A 158 -1.37 20.35 15.99
CA GLU A 158 -1.10 19.73 14.69
C GLU A 158 -1.12 18.19 14.71
N ARG A 159 -1.83 17.63 15.69
CA ARG A 159 -2.01 16.19 15.82
C ARG A 159 -3.04 15.67 14.80
N ALA A 160 -2.57 15.44 13.58
CA ALA A 160 -3.40 14.92 12.50
C ALA A 160 -3.65 13.40 12.60
N ILE A 161 -2.69 12.63 13.13
CA ILE A 161 -2.86 11.20 13.44
C ILE A 161 -3.30 11.09 14.90
N HIS A 162 -4.51 10.59 15.11
CA HIS A 162 -5.16 10.50 16.43
C HIS A 162 -4.63 9.33 17.26
N SER A 163 -4.68 8.12 16.68
CA SER A 163 -4.40 6.87 17.39
C SER A 163 -4.16 5.72 16.43
N ILE A 164 -3.56 4.64 16.94
CA ILE A 164 -3.58 3.32 16.31
C ILE A 164 -4.59 2.46 17.05
N MET A 165 -5.52 1.85 16.31
CA MET A 165 -6.53 0.94 16.83
C MET A 165 -6.44 -0.43 16.19
N MET A 166 -6.77 -1.47 16.96
CA MET A 166 -6.78 -2.85 16.50
C MET A 166 -7.95 -3.59 17.16
N SER A 167 -8.56 -4.52 16.43
CA SER A 167 -9.64 -5.38 16.92
C SER A 167 -9.30 -6.08 18.23
N ASN A 168 -10.26 -6.22 19.13
CA ASN A 168 -10.21 -7.12 20.28
C ASN A 168 -11.04 -8.41 20.07
N LYS A 169 -11.48 -8.64 18.83
CA LYS A 169 -12.32 -9.75 18.37
C LYS A 169 -11.76 -10.38 17.08
N GLY A 170 -12.59 -10.67 16.09
CA GLY A 170 -12.24 -11.52 14.95
C GLY A 170 -11.31 -10.92 13.89
N ASP A 171 -10.73 -9.72 14.04
CA ASP A 171 -9.85 -9.12 13.02
C ASP A 171 -8.38 -9.10 13.46
N ASP A 172 -7.62 -10.11 13.04
CA ASP A 172 -6.21 -10.28 13.37
C ASP A 172 -5.25 -9.74 12.29
N LEU A 173 -5.77 -9.04 11.28
CA LEU A 173 -5.00 -8.61 10.10
C LEU A 173 -4.74 -7.11 10.03
N ARG A 174 -5.58 -6.28 10.67
CA ARG A 174 -5.60 -4.84 10.40
C ARG A 174 -5.10 -4.01 11.58
N SER A 175 -4.15 -3.14 11.28
CA SER A 175 -3.77 -2.02 12.13
C SER A 175 -4.35 -0.75 11.54
N VAL A 176 -5.17 -0.04 12.31
CA VAL A 176 -5.96 1.08 11.80
C VAL A 176 -5.46 2.38 12.42
N PHE A 177 -4.91 3.25 11.59
CA PHE A 177 -4.51 4.60 11.97
C PHE A 177 -5.70 5.52 11.79
N TYR A 178 -6.10 6.24 12.82
CA TYR A 178 -7.13 7.26 12.69
C TYR A 178 -6.49 8.60 12.33
N VAL A 179 -6.87 9.13 11.18
CA VAL A 179 -6.29 10.35 10.60
C VAL A 179 -7.39 11.36 10.35
N ASP A 180 -7.14 12.63 10.67
CA ASP A 180 -8.10 13.70 10.39
C ASP A 180 -8.33 13.88 8.88
N GLY A 181 -9.58 14.11 8.48
CA GLY A 181 -9.96 14.29 7.08
C GLY A 181 -9.20 15.40 6.34
N ALA A 182 -8.80 16.49 7.01
CA ALA A 182 -8.05 17.57 6.38
C ALA A 182 -6.54 17.28 6.20
N ALA A 183 -6.05 16.21 6.83
CA ALA A 183 -4.65 15.80 6.75
C ALA A 183 -4.32 14.98 5.51
N PHE A 184 -5.35 14.46 4.82
CA PHE A 184 -5.17 13.72 3.59
C PHE A 184 -4.67 14.64 2.44
N PRO A 185 -3.96 14.07 1.45
CA PRO A 185 -3.50 12.68 1.38
C PRO A 185 -2.42 12.39 2.44
N VAL A 186 -2.38 11.13 2.90
CA VAL A 186 -1.26 10.63 3.70
C VAL A 186 -0.31 9.83 2.84
N PHE A 187 0.94 9.76 3.27
CA PHE A 187 2.01 9.04 2.59
C PHE A 187 2.56 7.99 3.53
N ALA A 188 2.76 6.77 3.04
CA ALA A 188 3.21 5.67 3.85
C ALA A 188 4.35 4.89 3.20
N PHE A 189 5.30 4.45 4.01
CA PHE A 189 6.21 3.35 3.69
C PHE A 189 5.77 2.13 4.51
N ILE A 190 5.43 1.05 3.84
CA ILE A 190 4.98 -0.20 4.46
C ILE A 190 5.84 -1.37 3.97
N GLU A 191 6.12 -2.35 4.80
CA GLU A 191 6.79 -3.58 4.35
C GLU A 191 6.05 -4.27 3.19
N ASP A 192 6.80 -5.04 2.40
CA ASP A 192 6.24 -5.86 1.35
C ASP A 192 5.22 -6.88 1.88
N GLY A 193 4.25 -7.23 1.05
CA GLY A 193 3.13 -8.09 1.45
C GLY A 193 2.01 -7.35 2.19
N LEU A 194 2.23 -6.11 2.64
CA LEU A 194 1.17 -5.29 3.23
C LEU A 194 0.35 -4.56 2.17
N SER A 195 -0.92 -4.34 2.48
CA SER A 195 -1.82 -3.44 1.75
C SER A 195 -2.21 -2.27 2.64
N ILE A 196 -2.49 -1.12 2.03
CA ILE A 196 -2.95 0.08 2.75
C ILE A 196 -4.08 0.76 1.99
N SER A 197 -5.12 1.19 2.70
CA SER A 197 -6.28 1.87 2.10
C SER A 197 -7.01 2.76 3.10
N ALA A 198 -7.83 3.70 2.61
CA ALA A 198 -8.78 4.46 3.42
C ALA A 198 -10.21 4.16 2.90
N PRO A 199 -11.02 3.38 3.63
CA PRO A 199 -12.37 3.04 3.18
C PRO A 199 -13.30 4.26 3.22
N GLY A 200 -14.30 4.27 2.33
CA GLY A 200 -15.30 5.35 2.20
C GLY A 200 -16.53 5.21 3.10
N ALA A 201 -16.53 4.26 4.03
CA ALA A 201 -17.60 3.96 4.97
C ALA A 201 -17.04 3.19 6.17
N ASP A 202 -17.88 2.89 7.16
CA ASP A 202 -17.52 2.02 8.29
C ASP A 202 -16.90 0.72 7.77
N LEU A 203 -15.71 0.38 8.27
CA LEU A 203 -15.08 -0.89 7.95
C LEU A 203 -15.53 -1.91 8.99
N VAL A 204 -16.38 -2.83 8.56
CA VAL A 204 -16.86 -3.96 9.36
C VAL A 204 -16.08 -5.21 8.97
N VAL A 205 -15.41 -5.84 9.94
CA VAL A 205 -14.69 -7.09 9.77
C VAL A 205 -15.04 -7.99 10.94
N ASN A 206 -15.75 -9.08 10.65
CA ASN A 206 -16.28 -9.98 11.68
C ASN A 206 -17.06 -9.15 12.73
N ASP A 207 -16.68 -9.22 14.00
CA ASP A 207 -17.33 -8.48 15.10
C ASP A 207 -16.81 -7.05 15.28
N THR A 208 -15.77 -6.64 14.56
CA THR A 208 -15.11 -5.35 14.72
C THR A 208 -15.63 -4.33 13.71
N THR A 209 -15.95 -3.13 14.21
CA THR A 209 -16.31 -1.98 13.37
C THR A 209 -15.34 -0.83 13.63
N TYR A 210 -14.60 -0.45 12.60
CA TYR A 210 -13.82 0.79 12.57
C TYR A 210 -14.68 1.89 11.94
N LYS A 211 -15.00 2.91 12.74
CA LYS A 211 -15.93 3.97 12.36
C LYS A 211 -15.35 4.95 11.34
N PHE A 212 -16.17 5.29 10.36
CA PHE A 212 -15.87 6.31 9.36
C PHE A 212 -16.33 7.68 9.84
N GLY A 213 -15.44 8.68 9.77
CA GLY A 213 -15.77 10.04 10.21
C GLY A 213 -16.06 10.14 11.70
N ALA A 214 -15.34 9.37 12.52
CA ALA A 214 -15.50 9.35 13.98
C ALA A 214 -15.07 10.68 14.61
N THR A 215 -15.73 11.08 15.69
CA THR A 215 -15.28 12.22 16.52
C THR A 215 -14.26 11.76 17.54
N ASN A 216 -14.53 10.62 18.18
CA ASN A 216 -13.65 9.92 19.08
C ASN A 216 -13.66 8.43 18.74
N PRO A 217 -12.71 7.97 17.92
CA PRO A 217 -12.61 6.57 17.52
C PRO A 217 -12.61 5.58 18.71
N ALA A 218 -12.03 5.97 19.85
CA ALA A 218 -11.91 5.12 21.03
C ALA A 218 -13.26 4.69 21.63
N THR A 219 -14.29 5.54 21.50
CA THR A 219 -15.63 5.29 22.07
C THR A 219 -16.64 4.87 21.01
N GLU A 220 -16.39 5.19 19.74
CA GLU A 220 -17.33 4.95 18.64
C GLU A 220 -17.05 3.63 17.91
N CYS A 221 -15.80 3.15 17.91
CA CYS A 221 -15.48 1.84 17.34
C CYS A 221 -16.05 0.70 18.19
N ILE A 222 -16.45 -0.37 17.51
CA ILE A 222 -16.99 -1.56 18.16
C ILE A 222 -15.90 -2.62 18.14
N ALA A 223 -15.65 -3.22 19.30
CA ALA A 223 -14.71 -4.34 19.43
C ALA A 223 -13.29 -4.02 18.90
N ALA A 224 -12.81 -2.79 19.15
CA ALA A 224 -11.47 -2.34 18.84
C ALA A 224 -10.90 -1.56 20.02
N ASP A 225 -9.64 -1.84 20.37
CA ASP A 225 -8.93 -1.13 21.43
C ASP A 225 -8.01 -0.07 20.84
N VAL A 226 -7.80 1.01 21.59
CA VAL A 226 -6.73 1.97 21.31
C VAL A 226 -5.41 1.35 21.74
N ILE A 227 -4.52 1.11 20.78
CA ILE A 227 -3.20 0.52 21.01
C ILE A 227 -2.18 1.61 21.33
N LEU A 228 -2.19 2.71 20.57
CA LEU A 228 -1.43 3.93 20.87
C LEU A 228 -2.36 5.15 20.74
N ASP A 229 -2.33 6.03 21.74
CA ASP A 229 -3.05 7.31 21.77
C ASP A 229 -2.06 8.46 21.73
N PHE A 230 -2.04 9.24 20.65
CA PHE A 230 -1.02 10.27 20.43
C PHE A 230 -1.35 11.61 21.12
N LYS A 231 -2.31 11.65 22.05
CA LYS A 231 -2.69 12.89 22.78
C LYS A 231 -1.57 13.52 23.60
N SER A 232 -0.56 12.74 23.99
CA SER A 232 0.57 13.22 24.80
C SER A 232 1.62 13.99 23.99
N GLY A 233 1.41 14.12 22.67
CA GLY A 233 2.27 14.86 21.76
C GLY A 233 3.42 14.02 21.22
N ARG A 234 4.49 14.65 20.71
CA ARG A 234 5.62 13.94 20.10
C ARG A 234 6.46 13.14 21.11
N GLY A 235 7.03 12.03 20.68
CA GLY A 235 7.92 11.20 21.48
C GLY A 235 7.85 9.73 21.08
N PHE A 236 8.50 8.87 21.86
CA PHE A 236 8.39 7.43 21.70
C PHE A 236 7.10 6.92 22.37
N TYR A 237 6.36 6.10 21.65
CA TYR A 237 5.13 5.47 22.10
C TYR A 237 5.29 3.95 22.12
N GLU A 238 4.69 3.31 23.12
CA GLU A 238 4.64 1.87 23.27
C GLU A 238 3.30 1.46 23.92
N SER A 239 2.73 0.37 23.44
CA SER A 239 1.46 -0.20 23.96
C SER A 239 1.66 -1.05 25.22
N HIS A 240 2.87 -1.53 25.46
CA HIS A 240 3.27 -2.31 26.63
C HIS A 240 4.49 -1.65 27.24
N SER A 241 4.60 -1.68 28.57
CA SER A 241 5.71 -1.05 29.28
C SER A 241 7.04 -1.66 28.87
N LEU A 242 8.04 -0.82 28.63
CA LEU A 242 9.43 -1.24 28.51
C LEU A 242 9.87 -1.96 29.78
N ILE A 243 10.11 -3.27 29.69
CA ILE A 243 10.73 -4.03 30.77
C ILE A 243 12.22 -3.71 30.75
N VAL A 244 12.66 -2.89 31.69
CA VAL A 244 14.09 -2.63 31.91
C VAL A 244 14.54 -3.49 33.08
N ASN A 245 15.44 -4.43 32.84
CA ASN A 245 15.92 -5.40 33.85
C ASN A 245 16.76 -4.78 34.97
N ASP A 246 17.07 -3.48 34.90
CA ASP A 246 17.81 -2.75 35.92
C ASP A 246 17.08 -1.47 36.30
N ASN A 247 17.04 -1.22 37.61
CA ASN A 247 16.52 0.00 38.21
C ASN A 247 17.30 1.22 37.64
N LEU A 248 16.65 2.01 36.79
CA LEU A 248 17.25 3.17 36.09
C LEU A 248 17.48 4.38 37.00
N SER A 249 17.63 4.17 38.30
CA SER A 249 17.61 5.21 39.35
C SER A 249 18.69 6.29 39.19
N CYS A 250 19.63 6.15 38.25
CA CYS A 250 20.68 7.15 38.00
C CYS A 250 20.99 7.46 36.53
N LYS A 251 20.19 7.01 35.55
CA LYS A 251 20.32 7.45 34.15
C LYS A 251 18.97 7.91 33.62
N LYS A 252 18.85 9.23 33.40
CA LYS A 252 17.67 9.90 32.87
C LYS A 252 17.14 9.20 31.61
N LEU A 253 16.10 8.39 31.77
CA LEU A 253 15.13 8.10 30.72
C LEU A 253 14.03 9.15 30.84
N PHE A 254 14.08 10.18 29.98
CA PHE A 254 12.98 11.14 29.87
C PHE A 254 11.81 10.46 29.15
N CYS A 255 11.00 9.68 29.87
CA CYS A 255 9.64 9.34 29.45
C CYS A 255 8.70 10.43 29.97
N HIS A 256 8.12 11.20 29.05
CA HIS A 256 7.37 12.42 29.33
C HIS A 256 5.99 12.10 29.93
N ARG A 257 5.93 11.79 31.23
CA ARG A 257 4.68 11.95 32.02
C ARG A 257 4.65 13.37 32.57
N ARG A 258 4.10 14.33 31.81
CA ARG A 258 3.64 15.58 32.42
C ARG A 258 2.33 15.30 33.15
N ASN A 259 2.39 15.21 34.46
CA ASN A 259 1.34 15.71 35.33
C ASN A 259 2.02 16.50 36.46
N CYS A 260 1.89 17.82 36.38
CA CYS A 260 2.23 18.71 37.48
C CYS A 260 1.18 18.56 38.58
N SER A 261 1.61 18.19 39.80
CA SER A 261 1.10 18.74 41.06
C SER A 261 1.93 18.19 42.22
N ALA A 262 2.69 19.06 42.88
CA ALA A 262 3.01 18.88 44.29
C ALA A 262 3.25 20.27 44.88
N TRP A 263 2.29 20.69 45.68
CA TRP A 263 2.39 21.76 46.65
C TRP A 263 3.56 21.51 47.60
N TRP A 264 4.30 22.57 47.91
CA TRP A 264 4.94 22.80 49.21
C TRP A 264 4.77 24.28 49.55
#